data_AF-A0A4U1FIK0-F1
#
_entry.id   AF-A0A4U1FIK0-F1
#
_cell.length_a   1.000
_cell.length_b   1.000
_cell.length_c   1.000
_cell.angle_alpha   90.00
_cell.angle_beta   90.00
_cell.angle_gamma   90.00
#
_symmetry.space_group_name_H-M   'P 1'
#
loop_
_entity.id
_entity.type
_entity.pdbx_description
1 polymer ?
#
loop_
_entity_poly.entity_id
_entity_poly.type
_entity_poly.pdbx_seq_one_letter_code
_entity_poly.pdbx_strand_id
1 'polypeptide(L)'
;MNSARLFRISREARTPTPSSRRVPLGGSIQSSAATARQERRPAEINRELLCDQKYSDEENLPEKLAAFKEKYLEFDLNSEGEIDLMSLKRVMEKRGVPKTHPEMKMISEVAGGVSDTISY
;
A
#
# COMPACT_ATOMS: atom_id res chain seq x y z
N MET A 1 -2.52 -76.93 -24.20
CA MET A 1 -3.60 -76.47 -23.30
C MET A 1 -2.91 -75.91 -22.07
N ASN A 2 -2.59 -74.63 -21.99
CA ASN A 2 -3.42 -73.49 -21.54
C ASN A 2 -2.53 -72.79 -20.49
N SER A 3 -2.44 -71.49 -20.30
CA SER A 3 -2.98 -70.32 -20.97
C SER A 3 -2.21 -69.12 -20.37
N ALA A 4 -2.15 -68.04 -21.14
CA ALA A 4 -1.76 -66.67 -20.83
C ALA A 4 -1.79 -66.23 -19.34
N ARG A 5 -0.92 -65.26 -18.97
CA ARG A 5 -1.32 -63.84 -18.87
C ARG A 5 -0.23 -62.90 -18.35
N LEU A 6 -0.06 -61.84 -19.15
CA LEU A 6 -0.01 -60.43 -18.76
C LEU A 6 1.20 -59.94 -17.95
N PHE A 7 2.19 -59.47 -18.71
CA PHE A 7 2.92 -58.25 -18.40
C PHE A 7 1.95 -57.14 -17.99
N ARG A 8 2.06 -56.68 -16.74
CA ARG A 8 1.48 -55.41 -16.29
C ARG A 8 2.63 -54.46 -16.03
N ILE A 9 2.88 -53.59 -17.00
CA ILE A 9 3.77 -52.43 -16.84
C ILE A 9 3.04 -51.46 -15.91
N SER A 10 3.42 -51.44 -14.63
CA SER A 10 3.04 -50.35 -13.72
C SER A 10 3.79 -49.09 -14.13
N ARG A 11 3.10 -48.19 -14.84
CA ARG A 11 3.48 -46.78 -14.93
C ARG A 11 3.23 -46.13 -13.58
N GLU A 12 4.22 -46.17 -12.70
CA GLU A 12 4.27 -45.27 -11.55
C GLU A 12 5.00 -44.01 -12.00
N ALA A 13 4.22 -43.08 -12.57
CA ALA A 13 4.63 -41.70 -12.74
C ALA A 13 4.80 -41.10 -11.34
N ARG A 14 6.02 -41.20 -10.79
CA ARG A 14 6.42 -40.42 -9.63
C ARG A 14 6.42 -38.96 -10.05
N THR A 15 5.36 -38.28 -9.64
CA THR A 15 5.25 -36.82 -9.69
C THR A 15 6.38 -36.22 -8.86
N PRO A 16 7.14 -35.23 -9.37
CA PRO A 16 8.08 -34.51 -8.53
C PRO A 16 7.29 -33.71 -7.50
N THR A 17 7.58 -33.96 -6.23
CA THR A 17 7.11 -33.14 -5.12
C THR A 17 7.66 -31.71 -5.28
N PRO A 18 6.83 -30.65 -5.21
CA PRO A 18 7.36 -29.30 -5.17
C PRO A 18 7.88 -29.00 -3.76
N SER A 19 9.13 -29.40 -3.49
CA SER A 19 9.92 -28.81 -2.40
C SER A 19 10.45 -27.46 -2.88
N SER A 20 9.67 -26.41 -2.68
CA SER A 20 10.18 -25.03 -2.58
C SER A 20 9.07 -24.14 -2.03
N ARG A 21 8.80 -24.24 -0.73
CA ARG A 21 8.06 -23.18 -0.04
C ARG A 21 9.04 -22.04 0.23
N ARG A 22 9.44 -21.32 -0.82
CA ARG A 22 9.97 -19.96 -0.64
C ARG A 22 8.81 -19.12 -0.14
N VAL A 23 8.79 -18.83 1.15
CA VAL A 23 8.06 -17.69 1.68
C VAL A 23 8.69 -16.45 1.03
N PRO A 24 7.95 -15.65 0.24
CA PRO A 24 8.41 -14.33 -0.10
C PRO A 24 8.33 -13.50 1.19
N LEU A 25 9.49 -13.25 1.79
CA LEU A 25 9.63 -12.19 2.79
C LEU A 25 9.41 -10.86 2.09
N GLY A 26 8.39 -10.12 2.55
CA GLY A 26 8.37 -8.66 2.49
C GLY A 26 8.05 -8.05 1.12
N GLY A 27 6.77 -8.06 0.77
CA GLY A 27 6.24 -7.26 -0.33
C GLY A 27 4.74 -7.47 -0.40
N SER A 28 4.01 -6.94 0.57
CA SER A 28 2.55 -6.83 0.48
C SER A 28 2.23 -5.86 -0.64
N ILE A 29 2.24 -6.35 -1.89
CA ILE A 29 1.51 -5.69 -2.96
C ILE A 29 0.05 -5.83 -2.57
N GLN A 30 -0.45 -4.79 -1.89
CA GLN A 30 -1.87 -4.59 -1.72
C GLN A 30 -2.50 -4.74 -3.10
N SER A 31 -3.58 -5.52 -3.18
CA SER A 31 -4.23 -5.85 -4.43
C SER A 31 -4.55 -4.57 -5.22
N SER A 32 -4.24 -4.55 -6.52
CA SER A 32 -4.41 -3.40 -7.42
C SER A 32 -5.79 -2.75 -7.37
N ALA A 33 -6.83 -3.47 -6.93
CA ALA A 33 -8.18 -2.95 -6.73
C ALA A 33 -8.34 -2.08 -5.47
N ALA A 34 -7.63 -2.39 -4.37
CA ALA A 34 -7.65 -1.58 -3.16
C ALA A 34 -6.92 -0.25 -3.38
N THR A 35 -5.76 -0.30 -4.03
CA THR A 35 -4.98 0.89 -4.43
C THR A 35 -5.77 1.79 -5.38
N ALA A 36 -6.47 1.22 -6.37
CA ALA A 36 -7.29 2.01 -7.30
C ALA A 36 -8.45 2.75 -6.61
N ARG A 37 -9.01 2.19 -5.51
CA ARG A 37 -10.06 2.88 -4.74
C ARG A 37 -9.45 3.99 -3.88
N GLN A 38 -8.29 3.74 -3.28
CA GLN A 38 -7.54 4.70 -2.49
C GLN A 38 -7.13 5.93 -3.33
N GLU A 39 -6.80 5.74 -4.61
CA GLU A 39 -6.39 6.81 -5.53
C GLU A 39 -7.52 7.75 -5.95
N ARG A 40 -8.78 7.32 -5.86
CA ARG A 40 -9.93 8.15 -6.28
C ARG A 40 -10.17 9.31 -5.33
N ARG A 41 -10.07 9.08 -4.02
CA ARG A 41 -10.36 10.09 -2.99
C ARG A 41 -9.41 11.30 -3.12
N PRO A 42 -8.08 11.13 -3.21
CA PRO A 42 -7.16 12.24 -3.46
C PRO A 42 -7.39 12.94 -4.80
N ALA A 43 -7.81 12.22 -5.84
CA ALA A 43 -8.08 12.82 -7.14
C ALA A 43 -9.33 13.71 -7.13
N GLU A 44 -10.35 13.35 -6.35
CA GLU A 44 -11.55 14.17 -6.12
C GLU A 44 -11.20 15.43 -5.34
N ILE A 45 -10.46 15.29 -4.23
CA ILE A 45 -10.01 16.42 -3.41
C ILE A 45 -9.12 17.38 -4.24
N ASN A 46 -8.19 16.85 -5.03
CA ASN A 46 -7.37 17.68 -5.93
C ASN A 46 -8.21 18.48 -6.92
N ARG A 47 -9.29 17.90 -7.46
CA ARG A 47 -10.20 18.64 -8.36
C ARG A 47 -10.93 19.75 -7.64
N GLU A 48 -11.34 19.54 -6.39
CA GLU A 48 -11.96 20.60 -5.58
C GLU A 48 -10.96 21.71 -5.29
N LEU A 49 -9.73 21.38 -4.88
CA LEU A 49 -8.66 22.33 -4.59
C LEU A 49 -8.24 23.16 -5.82
N LEU A 50 -8.28 22.57 -7.02
CA LEU A 50 -8.01 23.29 -8.28
C LEU A 50 -9.05 24.36 -8.62
N CYS A 51 -10.28 24.21 -8.11
CA CYS A 51 -11.38 25.14 -8.31
C CYS A 51 -11.61 26.08 -7.11
N ASP A 52 -10.88 25.89 -6.01
CA ASP A 52 -11.02 26.69 -4.80
C ASP A 52 -10.30 28.02 -4.97
N GLN A 53 -11.04 29.12 -4.77
CA GLN A 53 -10.51 30.48 -4.83
C GLN A 53 -9.34 30.69 -3.85
N LYS A 54 -9.27 29.92 -2.77
CA LYS A 54 -8.17 29.97 -1.80
C LYS A 54 -6.80 29.68 -2.43
N TYR A 55 -6.75 28.89 -3.50
CA TYR A 55 -5.50 28.48 -4.16
C TYR A 55 -5.39 29.02 -5.60
N SER A 56 -6.22 30.01 -5.98
CA SER A 56 -6.22 30.57 -7.34
C SER A 56 -4.89 31.20 -7.74
N ASP A 57 -4.15 31.69 -6.75
CA ASP A 57 -2.89 32.41 -6.96
C ASP A 57 -1.67 31.47 -6.91
N GLU A 58 -1.90 30.18 -6.65
CA GLU A 58 -0.84 29.19 -6.48
C GLU A 58 -0.33 28.70 -7.83
N GLU A 59 0.88 29.11 -8.22
CA GLU A 59 1.51 28.63 -9.46
C GLU A 59 1.84 27.14 -9.37
N ASN A 60 1.64 26.43 -10.49
CA ASN A 60 1.88 24.99 -10.62
C ASN A 60 1.09 24.15 -9.59
N LEU A 61 -0.07 24.66 -9.14
CA LEU A 61 -0.98 23.93 -8.27
C LEU A 61 -1.28 22.50 -8.78
N PRO A 62 -1.62 22.25 -10.07
CA PRO A 62 -1.84 20.90 -10.55
C PRO A 62 -0.62 19.98 -10.42
N GLU A 63 0.61 20.44 -10.71
CA GLU A 63 1.81 19.62 -10.50
C GLU A 63 2.09 19.36 -9.01
N LYS A 64 1.90 20.38 -8.15
CA LYS A 64 2.05 20.25 -6.70
C LYS A 64 1.07 19.22 -6.14
N LEU A 65 -0.20 19.30 -6.53
CA LEU A 65 -1.25 18.36 -6.11
C LEU A 65 -0.98 16.94 -6.63
N ALA A 66 -0.43 16.79 -7.83
CA ALA A 66 0.00 15.48 -8.34
C ALA A 66 1.14 14.91 -7.50
N ALA A 67 2.16 15.72 -7.20
CA ALA A 67 3.28 15.32 -6.36
C ALA A 67 2.86 14.97 -4.93
N PHE A 68 1.94 15.74 -4.33
CA PHE A 68 1.39 15.46 -2.99
C PHE A 68 0.60 14.16 -2.99
N LYS A 69 -0.24 13.91 -4.00
CA LYS A 69 -0.96 12.64 -4.15
C LYS A 69 -0.02 11.45 -4.22
N GLU A 70 0.99 11.51 -5.09
CA GLU A 70 1.97 10.42 -5.22
C GLU A 70 2.73 10.17 -3.92
N LYS A 71 3.14 11.25 -3.24
CA LYS A 71 3.81 11.14 -1.94
C LYS A 71 2.89 10.57 -0.86
N TYR A 72 1.62 10.96 -0.84
CA TYR A 72 0.63 10.48 0.11
C TYR A 72 0.36 8.98 -0.05
N LEU A 73 0.26 8.50 -1.28
CA LEU A 73 0.07 7.08 -1.59
C LEU A 73 1.35 6.24 -1.37
N GLU A 74 2.51 6.88 -1.24
CA GLU A 74 3.76 6.22 -0.84
C GLU A 74 3.74 5.80 0.65
N PHE A 75 2.85 6.41 1.45
CA PHE A 75 2.63 5.98 2.83
C PHE A 75 1.78 4.70 2.86
N ASP A 76 2.08 3.84 3.83
CA ASP A 76 1.23 2.68 4.11
C ASP A 76 -0.01 3.12 4.88
N LEU A 77 -0.97 3.69 4.15
CA LEU A 77 -2.24 4.20 4.68
C LEU A 77 -3.05 3.13 5.40
N ASN A 78 -3.87 3.56 6.35
CA ASN A 78 -4.80 2.69 7.06
C ASN A 78 -5.98 2.23 6.17
N SER A 79 -6.91 1.44 6.72
CA SER A 79 -8.08 0.94 6.00
C SER A 79 -9.06 2.02 5.51
N GLU A 80 -8.99 3.23 6.07
CA GLU A 80 -9.82 4.38 5.69
C GLU A 80 -9.11 5.29 4.66
N GLY A 81 -7.85 5.00 4.36
CA GLY A 81 -7.03 5.79 3.44
C GLY A 81 -6.43 7.03 4.06
N GLU A 82 -6.13 6.98 5.36
CA GLU A 82 -5.53 8.07 6.12
C GLU A 82 -4.19 7.65 6.71
N ILE A 83 -3.33 8.64 6.99
CA ILE A 83 -2.04 8.42 7.64
C ILE A 83 -2.30 8.41 9.15
N ASP A 84 -2.19 7.23 9.75
CA ASP A 84 -2.22 7.05 11.20
C ASP A 84 -0.82 6.93 11.80
N LEU A 85 -0.75 6.78 13.12
CA LEU A 85 0.52 6.56 13.84
C LEU A 85 1.30 5.35 13.30
N MET A 86 0.62 4.30 12.86
CA MET A 86 1.24 3.09 12.31
C MET A 86 1.86 3.35 10.93
N SER A 87 1.16 4.13 10.10
CA SER A 87 1.59 4.59 8.77
C SER A 87 2.86 5.43 8.90
N LEU A 88 2.85 6.41 9.81
CA LEU A 88 3.98 7.28 10.09
C LEU A 88 5.16 6.50 10.69
N LYS A 89 4.87 5.60 11.63
CA LYS A 89 5.87 4.71 12.25
C LYS A 89 6.67 3.96 11.20
N ARG A 90 5.99 3.38 10.22
CA ARG A 90 6.63 2.59 9.18
C ARG A 90 7.47 3.43 8.22
N VAL A 91 7.03 4.66 7.90
CA VAL A 91 7.84 5.55 7.05
C VAL A 91 9.11 6.02 7.75
N MET A 92 9.06 6.27 9.06
CA MET A 92 10.24 6.68 9.85
C MET A 92 11.25 5.55 9.94
N GLU A 93 10.78 4.32 10.18
CA GLU A 93 11.61 3.11 10.16
C GLU A 93 12.26 2.90 8.78
N LYS A 94 11.49 3.05 7.68
CA LYS A 94 12.00 2.95 6.31
C LYS A 94 13.05 4.00 5.97
N ARG A 95 12.96 5.20 6.55
CA ARG A 95 13.91 6.31 6.35
C ARG A 95 15.09 6.30 7.34
N GLY A 96 15.15 5.33 8.26
CA GLY A 96 16.23 5.21 9.25
C GLY A 96 16.22 6.30 10.32
N VAL A 97 15.11 7.03 10.49
CA VAL A 97 14.98 8.06 11.53
C VAL A 97 14.63 7.35 12.85
N PRO A 98 15.48 7.43 13.89
CA PRO A 98 15.23 6.73 15.15
C PRO A 98 13.97 7.31 15.82
N LYS A 99 13.05 6.40 16.17
CA LYS A 99 11.78 6.74 16.80
C LYS A 99 12.01 7.49 18.10
N THR A 100 11.55 8.74 18.14
CA THR A 100 11.41 9.49 19.38
C THR A 100 9.92 9.80 19.54
N HIS A 101 9.46 9.88 20.79
CA HIS A 101 8.09 10.21 21.21
C HIS A 101 7.33 11.33 20.41
N PRO A 102 7.97 12.31 19.73
CA PRO A 102 7.29 13.27 18.83
C PRO A 102 6.42 12.76 17.67
N GLU A 103 6.39 11.46 17.33
CA GLU A 103 5.56 10.98 16.20
C GLU A 103 4.06 11.27 16.36
N MET A 104 3.53 11.10 17.57
CA MET A 104 2.12 11.43 17.86
C MET A 104 1.88 12.95 17.73
N LYS A 105 2.87 13.76 18.13
CA LYS A 105 2.79 15.23 18.03
C LYS A 105 2.76 15.68 16.58
N MET A 106 3.50 15.03 15.68
CA MET A 106 3.50 15.39 14.26
C MET A 106 2.10 15.24 13.65
N ILE A 107 1.39 14.16 13.98
CA ILE A 107 0.02 13.95 13.49
C ILE A 107 -0.91 15.01 14.08
N SER A 108 -0.89 15.20 15.40
CA SER A 108 -1.73 16.22 16.04
C SER A 108 -1.40 17.63 15.56
N GLU A 109 -0.15 17.96 15.25
CA GLU A 109 0.23 19.29 14.76
C GLU A 109 -0.32 19.54 13.35
N VAL A 110 -0.20 18.55 12.45
CA VAL A 110 -0.73 18.65 11.08
C VAL A 110 -2.26 18.60 11.06
N ALA A 111 -2.87 17.76 11.89
CA ALA A 111 -4.32 17.69 12.03
C ALA A 111 -4.90 18.83 12.89
N GLY A 112 -4.11 19.83 13.31
CA GLY A 112 -4.58 20.95 14.12
C GLY A 112 -5.14 20.56 15.50
N GLY A 113 -4.75 19.39 16.01
CA GLY A 113 -5.15 18.84 17.30
C GLY A 113 -6.57 18.26 17.33
N VAL A 114 -7.26 18.20 16.19
CA VAL A 114 -8.64 17.68 16.10
C VAL A 114 -8.74 16.22 15.68
N SER A 115 -7.66 15.63 15.14
CA SER A 115 -7.63 14.23 14.73
C SER A 115 -6.31 13.54 15.10
N ASP A 116 -6.39 12.22 15.26
CA ASP A 116 -5.25 11.30 15.43
C ASP A 116 -4.81 10.68 14.08
N THR A 117 -5.37 11.17 12.97
CA THR A 117 -5.05 10.79 11.60
C THR A 117 -4.88 12.03 10.70
N ILE A 118 -4.07 11.91 9.65
CA ILE A 118 -3.91 12.96 8.63
C ILE A 118 -4.69 12.52 7.38
N SER A 119 -5.77 13.25 7.07
CA SER A 119 -6.49 13.11 5.82
C SER A 119 -5.72 13.74 4.66
N TYR A 120 -6.07 13.35 3.45
CA TYR A 120 -5.60 14.03 2.24
C TYR A 120 -6.23 15.43 2.11
#